data_AF-A0A2R4JGE9-F1
#
_entry.id   AF-A0A2R4JGE9-F1
#
_cell.length_a   1.000
_cell.length_b   1.000
_cell.length_c   1.000
_cell.angle_alpha   90.00
_cell.angle_beta   90.00
_cell.angle_gamma   90.00
#
_symmetry.space_group_name_H-M   'P 1'
#
loop_
_entity.id
_entity.type
_entity.pdbx_description
1 polymer ?
#
loop_
_entity_poly.entity_id
_entity_poly.type
_entity_poly.pdbx_seq_one_letter_code
_entity_poly.pdbx_strand_id
1 'polypeptide(L)'
;MKSPRPGGTENISVSMPSELLGALRTRTGKRGVSAYVTAAVRHQLAMDGLAEIVAAYEAEHEPLSEAEVQAAQRELFGDAPAPYASGDSAA
;
A
#
# COMPACT_ATOMS: atom_id res chain seq x y z
N MET A 1 7.70 -13.21 -29.00
CA MET A 1 6.94 -12.05 -28.49
C MET A 1 7.94 -10.99 -28.08
N LYS A 2 7.70 -9.70 -28.38
CA LYS A 2 8.66 -8.63 -28.06
C LYS A 2 8.63 -8.40 -26.53
N SER A 3 9.72 -8.71 -25.83
CA SER A 3 9.82 -8.40 -24.40
C SER A 3 9.87 -6.89 -24.19
N PRO A 4 9.10 -6.32 -23.25
CA PRO A 4 9.13 -4.88 -22.98
C PRO A 4 10.53 -4.44 -22.56
N ARG A 5 10.98 -3.27 -23.05
CA ARG A 5 12.21 -2.64 -22.57
C ARG A 5 11.99 -2.16 -21.13
N PRO A 6 12.96 -2.35 -20.21
CA PRO A 6 12.89 -1.77 -18.87
C PRO A 6 12.61 -0.26 -18.95
N GLY A 7 11.59 0.21 -18.22
CA GLY A 7 11.18 1.61 -18.19
C GLY A 7 10.27 2.07 -19.34
N GLY A 8 9.86 1.17 -20.24
CA GLY A 8 8.82 1.46 -21.24
C GLY A 8 7.41 1.41 -20.65
N THR A 9 6.51 2.24 -21.15
CA THR A 9 5.07 2.13 -20.87
C THR A 9 4.41 1.26 -21.92
N GLU A 10 3.62 0.27 -21.50
CA GLU A 10 2.74 -0.51 -22.36
C GLU A 10 1.29 -0.06 -22.14
N ASN A 11 0.57 0.16 -23.23
CA ASN A 11 -0.84 0.55 -23.16
C ASN A 11 -1.71 -0.71 -23.11
N ILE A 12 -2.50 -0.82 -22.05
CA ILE A 12 -3.50 -1.89 -21.88
C ILE A 12 -4.89 -1.28 -21.80
N SER A 13 -5.90 -2.01 -22.28
CA SER A 13 -7.31 -1.63 -22.13
C SER A 13 -7.88 -2.29 -20.87
N VAL A 14 -8.52 -1.50 -20.01
CA VAL A 14 -9.13 -1.97 -18.77
C VAL A 14 -10.54 -1.39 -18.65
N SER A 15 -11.51 -2.24 -18.33
CA SER A 15 -12.87 -1.80 -18.03
C SER A 15 -12.96 -1.33 -16.58
N MET A 16 -13.68 -0.22 -16.35
CA MET A 16 -13.98 0.26 -15.00
C MET A 16 -15.40 0.84 -14.92
N PRO A 17 -16.02 0.84 -13.73
CA PRO A 17 -17.31 1.50 -13.51
C PRO A 17 -17.26 2.97 -13.94
N SER A 18 -18.30 3.43 -14.64
CA SER A 18 -18.40 4.82 -15.14
C SER A 18 -18.29 5.85 -14.03
N GLU A 19 -18.92 5.59 -12.89
CA GLU A 19 -18.88 6.44 -11.70
C GLU A 19 -17.45 6.61 -11.17
N LEU A 20 -16.70 5.51 -11.09
CA LEU A 20 -15.30 5.55 -10.65
C LEU A 20 -14.42 6.33 -11.62
N LEU A 21 -14.61 6.13 -12.93
CA LEU A 21 -13.89 6.91 -13.94
C LEU A 21 -14.22 8.40 -13.86
N GLY A 22 -15.48 8.74 -13.58
CA GLY A 22 -15.94 10.12 -13.35
C GLY A 22 -15.26 10.76 -12.14
N ALA A 23 -15.21 10.04 -11.01
CA ALA A 23 -14.53 10.48 -9.80
C ALA A 23 -13.02 10.69 -10.04
N LEU A 24 -12.35 9.75 -10.72
CA LEU A 24 -10.94 9.86 -11.08
C LEU A 24 -10.68 11.11 -11.94
N ARG A 25 -11.47 11.31 -13.00
CA ARG A 25 -11.32 12.47 -13.89
C ARG A 25 -11.56 13.79 -13.17
N THR A 26 -12.50 13.84 -12.24
CA THR A 26 -12.78 15.03 -11.41
C THR A 26 -11.59 15.34 -10.51
N ARG A 27 -10.97 14.32 -9.90
CA ARG A 27 -9.82 14.47 -9.01
C ARG A 27 -8.52 14.84 -9.74
N THR A 28 -8.25 14.19 -10.88
CA THR A 28 -6.93 14.24 -11.54
C THR A 28 -6.91 15.10 -12.80
N GLY A 29 -8.08 15.56 -13.26
CA GLY A 29 -8.25 16.13 -14.59
C GLY A 29 -8.11 15.11 -15.73
N LYS A 30 -8.34 15.56 -16.96
CA LYS A 30 -8.38 14.70 -18.17
C LYS A 30 -7.10 13.92 -18.45
N ARG A 31 -5.92 14.46 -18.08
CA ARG A 31 -4.60 13.87 -18.34
C ARG A 31 -3.99 13.14 -17.13
N GLY A 32 -4.55 13.32 -15.93
CA GLY A 32 -3.97 12.77 -14.70
C GLY A 32 -4.39 11.34 -14.37
N VAL A 33 -5.38 10.78 -15.07
CA VAL A 33 -5.93 9.45 -14.74
C VAL A 33 -4.87 8.36 -14.82
N SER A 34 -4.08 8.34 -15.90
CA SER A 34 -3.03 7.33 -16.06
C SER A 34 -1.98 7.40 -14.95
N ALA A 35 -1.45 8.59 -14.65
CA ALA A 35 -0.47 8.76 -13.58
C ALA A 35 -1.02 8.34 -12.21
N TYR A 36 -2.28 8.68 -11.93
CA TYR A 36 -2.95 8.29 -10.70
C TYR A 36 -3.10 6.77 -10.60
N VAL A 37 -3.57 6.11 -11.66
CA VAL A 37 -3.74 4.65 -11.68
C VAL A 37 -2.38 3.95 -11.56
N THR A 38 -1.35 4.43 -12.25
CA THR A 38 0.02 3.90 -12.11
C THR A 38 0.51 4.00 -10.65
N ALA A 39 0.30 5.14 -10.00
CA ALA A 39 0.68 5.32 -8.60
C ALA A 39 -0.11 4.37 -7.67
N ALA A 40 -1.41 4.25 -7.88
CA ALA A 40 -2.27 3.37 -7.11
C ALA A 40 -1.88 1.88 -7.27
N VAL A 41 -1.65 1.42 -8.50
CA VAL A 41 -1.22 0.04 -8.78
C VAL A 41 0.15 -0.26 -8.17
N ARG A 42 1.10 0.68 -8.28
CA ARG A 42 2.42 0.52 -7.64
C ARG A 42 2.31 0.42 -6.13
N HIS A 43 1.45 1.23 -5.52
CA HIS A 43 1.23 1.19 -4.08
C HIS A 43 0.58 -0.13 -3.66
N GLN A 44 -0.45 -0.59 -4.39
CA GLN A 44 -1.12 -1.85 -4.09
C GLN A 44 -0.16 -3.03 -4.16
N LEU A 45 0.64 -3.14 -5.22
CA LEU A 45 1.64 -4.21 -5.35
C LEU A 45 2.67 -4.21 -4.22
N ALA A 46 3.07 -3.02 -3.75
CA ALA A 46 3.99 -2.91 -2.62
C ALA A 46 3.33 -3.37 -1.31
N MET A 47 2.07 -3.03 -1.09
CA MET A 47 1.31 -3.45 0.09
C MET A 47 1.00 -4.95 0.06
N ASP A 48 0.69 -5.51 -1.10
CA ASP A 48 0.47 -6.95 -1.27
C ASP A 48 1.75 -7.72 -0.92
N GLY A 49 2.90 -7.29 -1.45
CA GLY A 49 4.20 -7.90 -1.10
C GLY A 49 4.58 -7.72 0.38
N LEU A 50 4.22 -6.59 0.99
CA LEU A 50 4.41 -6.39 2.43
C LEU A 50 3.55 -7.38 3.23
N ALA A 51 2.28 -7.57 2.86
CA ALA A 51 1.40 -8.51 3.52
C ALA A 51 1.91 -9.96 3.40
N GLU A 52 2.46 -10.34 2.25
CA GLU A 52 3.10 -11.65 2.06
C GLU A 52 4.29 -11.85 3.01
N ILE A 53 5.15 -10.83 3.15
CA ILE A 53 6.31 -10.89 4.07
C ILE A 53 5.86 -11.02 5.51
N VAL A 54 4.87 -10.23 5.93
CA VAL A 54 4.32 -10.29 7.29
C VAL A 54 3.71 -11.66 7.57
N ALA A 55 2.89 -12.18 6.66
CA ALA A 55 2.28 -13.50 6.80
C ALA A 55 3.32 -14.63 6.90
N ALA A 56 4.41 -14.54 6.14
CA ALA A 56 5.52 -15.50 6.24
C ALA A 56 6.22 -15.43 7.60
N TYR A 57 6.43 -14.21 8.12
CA TYR A 57 7.02 -14.02 9.45
C TYR A 57 6.13 -14.60 10.56
N GLU A 58 4.83 -14.31 10.52
CA GLU A 58 3.84 -14.80 11.49
C GLU A 58 3.64 -16.31 11.42
N ALA A 59 3.84 -16.95 10.26
CA ALA A 59 3.75 -18.40 10.15
C ALA A 59 4.88 -19.14 10.88
N GLU A 60 6.03 -18.49 11.04
CA GLU A 60 7.23 -19.07 11.67
C GLU A 60 7.39 -18.68 13.15
N HIS A 61 6.74 -17.61 13.59
CA HIS A 61 6.94 -17.01 14.91
C HIS A 61 5.64 -16.95 15.72
N GLU A 62 5.75 -17.13 17.04
CA GLU A 62 4.63 -16.84 17.94
C GLU A 62 4.26 -15.35 17.88
N PRO A 63 2.99 -14.98 18.12
CA PRO A 63 2.57 -13.58 18.15
C PRO A 63 3.40 -12.76 19.15
N LEU A 64 3.85 -11.59 18.74
CA LEU A 64 4.53 -10.65 19.64
C LEU A 64 3.56 -10.20 20.73
N SER A 65 4.00 -10.24 21.98
CA SER A 65 3.20 -9.71 23.08
C SER A 65 3.13 -8.19 23.03
N GLU A 66 2.03 -7.61 23.51
CA GLU A 66 1.86 -6.16 23.63
C GLU A 66 3.05 -5.51 24.36
N ALA A 67 3.59 -6.17 25.40
CA ALA A 67 4.74 -5.67 26.14
C ALA A 67 6.02 -5.59 25.31
N GLU A 68 6.27 -6.58 24.44
CA GLU A 68 7.41 -6.58 23.50
C GLU A 68 7.26 -5.50 22.45
N VAL A 69 6.05 -5.33 21.90
CA VAL A 69 5.75 -4.27 20.93
C VAL A 69 5.96 -2.89 21.55
N GLN A 70 5.47 -2.64 22.77
CA GLN A 70 5.63 -1.37 23.47
C GLN A 70 7.08 -1.10 23.89
N ALA A 71 7.86 -2.14 24.22
CA ALA A 71 9.30 -2.01 24.47
C ALA A 71 10.04 -1.60 23.19
N ALA A 72 9.78 -2.28 22.07
CA ALA A 72 10.38 -1.97 20.77
C ALA A 72 10.00 -0.57 20.28
N GLN A 73 8.74 -0.14 20.47
CA GLN A 73 8.30 1.22 20.14
C GLN A 73 9.05 2.29 20.92
N ARG A 74 9.22 2.10 22.24
CA ARG A 74 10.00 3.02 23.09
C ARG A 74 11.47 3.08 22.67
N GLU A 75 12.04 1.96 22.24
CA GLU A 75 13.41 1.93 21.71
C GLU A 75 13.52 2.69 20.39
N LEU A 76 12.60 2.49 19.45
CA LEU A 76 12.69 3.05 18.10
C LEU A 76 12.29 4.53 18.03
N PHE A 77 11.30 4.95 18.83
CA PHE A 77 10.66 6.26 18.75
C PHE A 77 10.76 7.09 20.04
N GLY A 78 11.33 6.53 21.12
CA GLY A 78 11.29 7.15 22.45
C GLY A 78 9.87 7.13 23.06
N ASP A 79 9.59 8.02 24.00
CA ASP A 79 8.24 8.18 24.59
C ASP A 79 7.27 8.97 23.69
N ALA A 80 7.67 9.28 22.46
CA ALA A 80 6.80 9.95 21.51
C ALA A 80 5.73 8.97 21.00
N PRO A 81 4.45 9.37 20.87
CA PRO A 81 3.43 8.51 20.30
C PRO A 81 3.85 8.11 18.89
N ALA A 82 3.82 6.80 18.61
CA ALA A 82 4.21 6.28 17.31
C ALA A 82 3.37 6.97 16.21
N PRO A 83 3.98 7.47 15.12
CA PRO A 83 3.29 8.30 14.13
C PRO A 83 2.19 7.58 13.34
N TYR A 84 2.01 6.28 13.54
CA TYR A 84 1.01 5.41 12.92
C TYR A 84 0.04 4.78 13.93
N ALA A 85 0.11 5.13 15.22
CA ALA A 85 -0.88 4.74 16.22
C ALA A 85 -2.18 5.55 16.04
N SER A 86 -2.81 5.44 14.87
CA SER A 86 -4.14 6.00 14.63
C SER A 86 -5.19 5.00 15.08
N GLY A 87 -5.62 5.12 16.34
CA GLY A 87 -7.03 5.08 16.76
C GLY A 87 -7.92 3.85 16.53
N ASP A 88 -7.47 2.76 15.90
CA ASP A 88 -8.38 1.63 15.56
C ASP A 88 -8.24 0.40 16.47
N SER A 89 -7.54 0.52 17.60
CA SER A 89 -7.61 -0.46 18.70
C SER A 89 -8.74 -0.08 19.66
N ALA A 90 -9.98 -0.05 19.16
CA ALA A 90 -11.20 0.01 19.97
C ALA A 90 -12.45 -0.29 19.13
N ALA A 91 -12.68 -1.56 18.80
CA ALA A 91 -14.01 -2.13 18.56
C ALA A 91 -13.99 -3.66 18.65
#